data_AF-A0A4R7FVI8-F1
#
_entry.id   AF-A0A4R7FVI8-F1
#
_cell.length_a   1.000
_cell.length_b   1.000
_cell.length_c   1.000
_cell.angle_alpha   90.00
_cell.angle_beta   90.00
_cell.angle_gamma   90.00
#
_symmetry.space_group_name_H-M   'P 1'
#
loop_
_entity.id
_entity.type
_entity.pdbx_description
1 polymer ?
#
loop_
_entity_poly.entity_id
_entity_poly.type
_entity_poly.pdbx_seq_one_letter_code
_entity_poly.pdbx_strand_id
1 'polypeptide(L)'
;MEVPTVRVVKILPTKIWIESDFFGDRHVMVQHEGHKVAQVATVRSCYGYTDNSSTRHLVELIAKSLGAVDPIERRSRDPFPPATS
;
A
#
# COMPACT_ATOMS: atom_id res chain seq x y z
N MET A 1 -2.47 37.89 19.49
CA MET A 1 -1.54 36.76 19.28
C MET A 1 -1.70 36.36 17.83
N GLU A 2 -0.81 36.81 16.95
CA GLU A 2 -0.87 36.50 15.52
C GLU A 2 -0.23 35.13 15.28
N VAL A 3 -0.97 34.22 14.66
CA VAL A 3 -0.46 32.90 14.31
C VAL A 3 0.40 33.06 13.06
N PRO A 4 1.69 32.72 13.08
CA PRO A 4 2.55 32.87 11.91
C PRO A 4 2.04 31.98 10.77
N THR A 5 1.78 32.59 9.62
CA THR A 5 1.34 31.89 8.41
C THR A 5 2.47 31.01 7.89
N VAL A 6 2.37 29.70 8.11
CA VAL A 6 3.31 28.71 7.57
C VAL A 6 2.99 28.47 6.09
N ARG A 7 4.00 28.58 5.23
CA ARG A 7 3.88 28.30 3.79
C ARG A 7 4.31 26.86 3.52
N VAL A 8 3.39 26.03 3.04
CA VAL A 8 3.73 24.69 2.53
C VAL A 8 4.56 24.86 1.26
N VAL A 9 5.81 24.40 1.29
CA VAL A 9 6.80 24.71 0.24
C VAL A 9 6.79 23.67 -0.89
N LYS A 10 6.55 22.39 -0.58
CA LYS A 10 6.41 21.30 -1.57
C LYS A 10 5.67 20.12 -0.94
N ILE A 11 4.64 19.59 -1.61
CA ILE A 11 4.04 18.29 -1.27
C ILE A 11 4.68 17.27 -2.23
N LEU A 12 5.42 16.31 -1.69
CA LEU A 12 5.99 15.23 -2.50
C LEU A 12 4.88 14.23 -2.88
N PRO A 13 4.69 13.91 -4.16
CA PRO A 13 3.78 12.87 -4.60
C PRO A 13 4.09 11.55 -3.90
N THR A 14 3.04 10.92 -3.38
CA THR A 14 3.09 9.59 -2.77
C THR A 14 2.25 8.64 -3.60
N LYS A 15 2.87 7.59 -4.12
CA LYS A 15 2.18 6.50 -4.81
C LYS A 15 1.85 5.42 -3.81
N ILE A 16 0.60 4.96 -3.83
CA ILE A 16 0.11 3.87 -2.98
C ILE A 16 -0.61 2.86 -3.87
N TRP A 17 -0.23 1.60 -3.77
CA TRP A 17 -0.86 0.50 -4.51
C TRP A 17 -0.94 -0.76 -3.65
N ILE A 18 -1.73 -1.72 -4.10
CA ILE A 18 -1.90 -3.01 -3.45
C ILE A 18 -1.25 -4.10 -4.30
N GLU A 19 -0.38 -4.89 -3.70
CA GLU A 19 0.16 -6.12 -4.31
C GLU A 19 -0.60 -7.33 -3.78
N SER A 20 -0.99 -8.26 -4.65
CA SER A 20 -1.51 -9.59 -4.26
C SER A 20 -0.46 -10.64 -4.59
N ASP A 21 -0.19 -11.54 -3.66
CA ASP A 21 0.72 -12.66 -3.90
C ASP A 21 -0.04 -13.94 -4.32
N PHE A 22 0.73 -14.98 -4.63
CA PHE A 22 0.19 -16.27 -5.05
C PHE A 22 -0.54 -17.03 -3.92
N PHE A 23 -0.18 -16.79 -2.66
CA PHE A 23 -0.79 -17.43 -1.49
C PHE A 23 -2.03 -16.68 -0.98
N GLY A 24 -2.37 -15.56 -1.62
CA GLY A 24 -3.53 -14.74 -1.31
C GLY A 24 -3.25 -13.63 -0.29
N ASP A 25 -2.01 -13.48 0.18
CA ASP A 25 -1.64 -12.33 1.00
C ASP A 25 -1.73 -11.05 0.16
N ARG A 26 -2.05 -9.94 0.82
CA ARG A 26 -2.18 -8.63 0.20
C ARG A 26 -1.29 -7.64 0.91
N HIS A 27 -0.53 -6.87 0.14
CA HIS A 27 0.48 -5.95 0.65
C HIS A 27 0.14 -4.52 0.25
N VAL A 28 0.22 -3.58 1.20
CA VAL A 28 0.11 -2.15 0.93
C VAL A 28 1.50 -1.59 0.69
N MET A 29 1.71 -1.08 -0.52
CA MET A 29 2.99 -0.57 -0.98
C MET A 29 2.91 0.95 -1.09
N VAL A 30 3.97 1.63 -0.65
CA VAL A 30 4.05 3.09 -0.65
C VAL A 30 5.39 3.53 -1.24
N GLN A 31 5.36 4.56 -2.08
CA GLN A 31 6.55 5.21 -2.59
C GLN A 31 6.38 6.72 -2.59
N HIS A 32 7.17 7.41 -1.76
CA HIS A 32 7.33 8.86 -1.84
C HIS A 32 8.34 9.22 -2.93
N GLU A 33 8.14 10.34 -3.62
CA GLU A 33 9.13 10.90 -4.56
C GLU A 33 10.51 11.00 -3.90
N GLY A 34 11.53 10.41 -4.52
CA GLY A 34 12.91 10.39 -4.00
C GLY A 34 13.22 9.27 -2.99
N HIS A 35 12.23 8.45 -2.61
CA HIS A 35 12.41 7.33 -1.69
C HIS A 35 12.21 5.97 -2.36
N LYS A 36 12.81 4.94 -1.74
CA LYS A 36 12.58 3.55 -2.12
C LYS A 36 11.14 3.16 -1.82
N VAL A 37 10.65 2.17 -2.56
CA VAL A 37 9.37 1.52 -2.27
C VAL A 37 9.45 0.86 -0.89
N ALA A 38 8.42 1.05 -0.09
CA ALA A 38 8.25 0.41 1.21
C ALA A 38 6.93 -0.35 1.27
N GLN A 39 6.97 -1.54 1.86
CA GLN A 39 5.77 -2.28 2.23
C GLN A 39 5.36 -1.86 3.64
N VAL A 40 4.21 -1.23 3.79
CA VAL A 40 3.76 -0.65 5.07
C VAL A 40 2.87 -1.61 5.83
N ALA A 41 2.11 -2.44 5.14
CA ALA A 41 1.23 -3.44 5.75
C ALA A 41 1.12 -4.70 4.90
N THR A 42 0.89 -5.83 5.57
CA THR A 42 0.52 -7.11 4.96
C THR A 42 -0.72 -7.64 5.65
N VAL A 43 -1.75 -7.94 4.88
CA VAL A 43 -2.92 -8.70 5.32
C VAL A 43 -2.72 -10.13 4.86
N ARG A 44 -2.53 -11.05 5.81
CA ARG A 44 -2.32 -12.45 5.49
C ARG A 44 -3.62 -13.17 5.21
N SER A 45 -3.62 -13.99 4.17
CA SER A 45 -4.64 -14.97 3.89
C SER A 45 -4.41 -16.18 4.78
N CYS A 46 -5.36 -16.46 5.65
CA CYS A 46 -5.43 -17.69 6.41
C CYS A 46 -6.75 -18.39 6.10
N TYR A 47 -6.69 -19.45 5.29
CA TYR A 47 -7.87 -20.12 4.73
C TYR A 47 -8.90 -20.56 5.78
N GLY A 48 -8.47 -20.85 7.02
CA GLY A 48 -9.37 -21.22 8.12
C GLY A 48 -10.04 -20.06 8.86
N TYR A 49 -9.61 -18.81 8.63
CA TYR A 49 -10.01 -17.66 9.46
C TYR A 49 -10.37 -16.42 8.65
N THR A 50 -9.98 -16.35 7.38
CA THR A 50 -10.16 -15.18 6.54
C THR A 50 -10.61 -15.59 5.16
N ASP A 51 -11.50 -14.81 4.56
CA ASP A 51 -11.90 -14.95 3.16
C ASP A 51 -11.28 -13.86 2.28
N ASN A 52 -11.37 -14.06 0.96
CA ASN A 52 -10.80 -13.16 -0.04
C ASN A 52 -11.46 -11.77 -0.09
N SER A 53 -12.73 -11.67 0.28
CA SER A 53 -13.46 -10.40 0.26
C SER A 53 -13.10 -9.55 1.48
N SER A 54 -13.05 -10.14 2.67
CA SER A 54 -12.68 -9.44 3.91
C SER A 54 -11.24 -8.96 3.89
N THR A 55 -10.31 -9.80 3.44
CA THR A 55 -8.88 -9.41 3.30
C THR A 55 -8.69 -8.31 2.26
N ARG A 56 -9.46 -8.34 1.16
CA ARG A 56 -9.47 -7.28 0.15
C ARG A 56 -10.04 -5.97 0.69
N HIS A 57 -11.15 -6.04 1.43
CA HIS A 57 -11.74 -4.87 2.03
C HIS A 57 -10.80 -4.24 3.07
N LEU A 58 -10.18 -5.06 3.92
CA LEU A 58 -9.25 -4.59 4.95
C LEU A 58 -8.02 -3.90 4.33
N VAL A 59 -7.43 -4.47 3.28
CA VAL A 59 -6.25 -3.86 2.64
C VAL A 59 -6.61 -2.53 1.95
N GLU A 60 -7.82 -2.41 1.40
CA GLU A 60 -8.33 -1.15 0.82
C GLU A 60 -8.53 -0.09 1.90
N LEU A 61 -9.07 -0.44 3.07
CA LEU A 61 -9.20 0.47 4.21
C LEU A 61 -7.84 0.97 4.69
N ILE A 62 -6.84 0.09 4.79
CA ILE A 62 -5.47 0.48 5.17
C ILE A 62 -4.88 1.42 4.12
N ALA A 63 -4.99 1.10 2.83
CA ALA A 63 -4.48 1.96 1.76
C ALA A 63 -5.16 3.35 1.77
N LYS A 64 -6.48 3.41 1.96
CA LYS A 64 -7.23 4.67 2.09
C LYS A 64 -6.81 5.47 3.33
N SER A 65 -6.56 4.80 4.46
CA SER A 65 -6.05 5.45 5.67
C SER A 65 -4.68 6.10 5.48
N LEU A 66 -3.90 5.61 4.52
CA LEU A 66 -2.60 6.17 4.12
C LEU A 66 -2.70 7.24 3.02
N GLY A 67 -3.90 7.54 2.52
CA GLY A 67 -4.15 8.57 1.51
C GLY A 67 -4.33 8.05 0.09
N ALA A 68 -4.55 6.75 -0.12
CA ALA A 68 -4.91 6.23 -1.44
C ALA A 68 -6.29 6.74 -1.87
N VAL A 69 -6.44 7.02 -3.17
CA VAL A 69 -7.69 7.48 -3.78
C VAL A 69 -8.24 6.41 -4.71
N ASP A 70 -9.56 6.27 -4.78
CA ASP A 70 -10.20 5.33 -5.70
C ASP A 70 -10.09 5.81 -7.16
N PRO A 71 -9.87 4.90 -8.13
CA PRO A 71 -9.59 3.48 -7.95
C PRO A 71 -8.13 3.23 -7.52
N ILE A 72 -7.94 2.39 -6.48
CA ILE A 72 -6.60 2.02 -6.00
C ILE A 72 -5.94 1.06 -7.00
N GLU A 73 -4.70 1.37 -7.38
CA GLU A 73 -3.91 0.52 -8.26
C GLU A 73 -3.66 -0.86 -7.61
N ARG A 74 -3.81 -1.92 -8.40
CA ARG A 74 -3.56 -3.31 -7.97
C ARG A 74 -2.55 -3.98 -8.88
N ARG A 75 -1.59 -4.68 -8.28
CA ARG A 75 -0.53 -5.41 -8.96
C ARG A 75 -0.48 -6.85 -8.47
N SER A 76 -0.10 -7.78 -9.35
CA SER A 76 0.31 -9.11 -8.92
C SER A 76 1.78 -9.05 -8.54
N ARG A 77 2.14 -9.61 -7.39
CA ARG A 77 3.54 -9.85 -7.05
C ARG A 77 3.99 -11.09 -7.79
N ASP A 78 5.23 -11.07 -8.31
CA ASP A 78 5.85 -12.25 -8.89
C ASP A 78 6.14 -13.27 -7.77
N PRO A 79 5.57 -14.49 -7.81
CA PRO A 79 5.89 -15.52 -6.82
C PRO A 79 7.33 -16.03 -6.92
N PHE A 80 8.01 -15.79 -8.04
CA PHE A 80 9.36 -16.25 -8.30
C PHE A 80 10.24 -15.05 -8.66
N PRO A 81 10.63 -14.21 -7.67
CA PRO A 81 11.58 -13.16 -7.94
C PRO A 81 12.84 -13.78 -8.55
N PRO A 82 13.46 -13.14 -9.57
CA PRO A 82 14.68 -13.65 -10.16
C PRO A 82 15.70 -13.89 -9.03
N ALA A 83 16.34 -15.05 -9.06
CA ALA A 83 17.42 -15.36 -8.12
C ALA A 83 18.43 -14.22 -8.20
N THR A 84 18.58 -13.47 -7.10
CA THR A 84 19.60 -12.43 -7.00
C THR A 84 20.95 -13.09 -7.11
N SER A 85 21.61 -12.91 -8.25
CA SER A 85 23.01 -13.26 -8.51
C SER A 85 23.96 -12.40 -7.70
#